data_AF-A0A222VTS0-F1
#
_entry.id   AF-A0A222VTS0-F1
#
_cell.length_a   1.000
_cell.length_b   1.000
_cell.length_c   1.000
_cell.angle_alpha   90.00
_cell.angle_beta   90.00
_cell.angle_gamma   90.00
#
_symmetry.space_group_name_H-M   'P 1'
#
loop_
_entity.id
_entity.type
_entity.pdbx_description
1 polymer ?
#
loop_
_entity_poly.entity_id
_entity_poly.type
_entity_poly.pdbx_seq_one_letter_code
_entity_poly.pdbx_strand_id
1 'polypeptide(L)'
;MTQPQLPEGPAQGAAAQAPAAPEQQAQPVASVLGAPAAPRENTAARTDPATAEAPAGATVRSSAAAEGTAQARGMAAGDGKQGDSEGAARAEAAAASVEHAGNWRHRRHRRLSRLRVGWHDVTPEQLGQLQLSTAWCGFRFGRDQRGAPVVASLFAEEPVTVVVFGELVVSQLLALRALRTGARVVAFSSDIGPWRRLGTERVILPKPGADVALTASASAPVLRVHKASDGPAVSESLPAWTSRLIAVENHSPAHLAFARDADVLCLSRTSPGVAGELAGAGVLSRELAAHLPVLDEDMMIVRTAAGGAVTWLDFTESERERFAPPAMEVSR
;
A
#
# COMPACT_ATOMS: atom_id res chain seq x y z
N MET A 1 36.23 59.64 48.34
CA MET A 1 37.51 59.07 48.78
C MET A 1 37.54 57.63 48.26
N THR A 2 38.36 57.18 47.32
CA THR A 2 39.41 57.77 46.48
C THR A 2 39.57 56.76 45.32
N GLN A 3 39.31 57.17 44.07
CA GLN A 3 39.89 56.49 42.91
C GLN A 3 41.38 56.85 42.82
N PRO A 4 42.18 56.01 42.16
CA PRO A 4 43.08 56.57 41.16
C PRO A 4 42.98 55.84 39.82
N GLN A 5 42.83 56.65 38.79
CA GLN A 5 42.98 56.36 37.37
C GLN A 5 44.44 56.56 36.93
N LEU A 6 44.81 55.81 35.87
CA LEU A 6 45.80 56.11 34.80
C LEU A 6 47.30 55.85 35.11
N PRO A 7 48.11 55.37 34.13
CA PRO A 7 48.29 56.05 32.84
C PRO A 7 48.31 55.22 31.54
N GLU A 8 48.09 55.97 30.47
CA GLU A 8 48.30 55.69 29.04
C GLU A 8 49.78 55.44 28.68
N GLY A 9 50.02 54.73 27.58
CA GLY A 9 51.28 54.80 26.84
C GLY A 9 51.43 53.73 25.75
N PRO A 10 52.09 54.03 24.61
CA PRO A 10 51.51 53.75 23.30
C PRO A 10 52.36 52.84 22.37
N ALA A 11 51.81 52.65 21.17
CA ALA A 11 52.50 52.58 19.87
C ALA A 11 52.62 51.22 19.16
N GLN A 12 51.91 51.17 18.03
CA GLN A 12 52.40 50.86 16.68
C GLN A 12 52.77 49.40 16.35
N GLY A 13 52.03 48.87 15.37
CA GLY A 13 52.68 48.54 14.10
C GLY A 13 52.45 47.14 13.55
N ALA A 14 51.92 47.14 12.33
CA ALA A 14 52.27 46.25 11.23
C ALA A 14 51.38 45.04 10.91
N ALA A 15 51.13 44.97 9.60
CA ALA A 15 50.89 43.80 8.76
C ALA A 15 49.48 43.20 8.77
N ALA A 16 48.70 43.74 7.82
CA ALA A 16 47.70 42.99 7.08
C ALA A 16 48.30 41.67 6.55
N GLN A 17 47.65 40.56 6.89
CA GLN A 17 47.75 39.30 6.15
C GLN A 17 46.32 38.87 5.80
N ALA A 18 46.01 38.92 4.51
CA ALA A 18 44.85 38.28 3.94
C ALA A 18 45.06 36.75 3.95
N PRO A 19 44.11 35.94 4.45
CA PRO A 19 44.11 34.52 4.17
C PRO A 19 43.50 34.26 2.78
N ALA A 20 44.23 33.43 2.04
CA ALA A 20 43.99 32.98 0.68
C ALA A 20 42.60 32.36 0.47
N ALA A 21 42.09 32.55 -0.74
CA ALA A 21 40.97 31.78 -1.29
C ALA A 21 41.33 30.29 -1.33
N PRO A 22 40.43 29.37 -0.95
CA PRO A 22 40.65 27.96 -1.16
C PRO A 22 40.56 27.63 -2.65
N GLU A 23 41.63 27.01 -3.14
CA GLU A 23 41.74 26.38 -4.45
C GLU A 23 40.54 25.45 -4.72
N GLN A 24 39.87 25.69 -5.84
CA GLN A 24 38.96 24.73 -6.46
C GLN A 24 39.76 23.48 -6.86
N GLN A 25 39.75 22.48 -5.98
CA GLN A 25 40.11 21.12 -6.37
C GLN A 25 39.09 20.63 -7.39
N ALA A 26 39.60 20.42 -8.61
CA ALA A 26 38.91 19.79 -9.71
C ALA A 26 38.33 18.44 -9.26
N GLN A 27 37.00 18.34 -9.32
CA GLN A 27 36.28 17.11 -9.09
C GLN A 27 36.65 16.08 -10.17
N PRO A 28 36.99 14.83 -9.83
CA PRO A 28 37.01 13.75 -10.79
C PRO A 28 35.57 13.48 -11.24
N VAL A 29 35.36 13.55 -12.55
CA VAL A 29 34.13 13.15 -13.25
C VAL A 29 33.58 11.84 -12.70
N ALA A 30 32.39 11.93 -12.13
CA ALA A 30 31.61 10.79 -11.68
C ALA A 30 31.43 9.81 -12.86
N SER A 31 31.88 8.58 -12.64
CA SER A 31 31.58 7.47 -13.52
C SER A 31 30.07 7.23 -13.50
N VAL A 32 29.43 7.45 -14.65
CA VAL A 32 28.04 7.07 -14.92
C VAL A 32 27.96 5.54 -14.84
N LEU A 33 27.39 5.03 -13.74
CA LEU A 33 27.13 3.60 -13.53
C LEU A 33 25.65 3.33 -13.86
N GLY A 34 25.39 2.36 -14.74
CA GLY A 34 24.04 1.79 -14.92
C GLY A 34 23.38 1.99 -16.28
N ALA A 35 24.12 1.77 -17.38
CA ALA A 35 23.49 1.37 -18.64
C ALA A 35 23.21 -0.15 -18.59
N PRO A 36 21.99 -0.63 -18.93
CA PRO A 36 21.76 -2.06 -19.10
C PRO A 36 22.59 -2.55 -20.29
N ALA A 37 23.40 -3.58 -20.06
CA ALA A 37 24.09 -4.30 -21.13
C ALA A 37 23.03 -4.89 -22.08
N ALA A 38 23.16 -4.58 -23.37
CA ALA A 38 22.37 -5.20 -24.43
C ALA A 38 22.51 -6.74 -24.38
N PRO A 39 21.45 -7.50 -24.72
CA PRO A 39 21.54 -8.94 -24.76
C PRO A 39 22.54 -9.36 -25.84
N ARG A 40 23.57 -10.10 -25.43
CA ARG A 40 24.48 -10.79 -26.36
C ARG A 40 23.73 -11.95 -26.99
N GLU A 41 23.45 -11.83 -28.28
CA GLU A 41 23.01 -12.93 -29.14
C GLU A 41 24.09 -14.01 -29.15
N ASN A 42 23.84 -15.11 -28.42
CA ASN A 42 24.72 -16.27 -28.44
C ASN A 42 24.29 -17.16 -29.61
N THR A 43 24.95 -16.95 -30.74
CA THR A 43 24.82 -17.79 -31.94
C THR A 43 25.81 -18.94 -31.81
N ALA A 44 25.36 -20.13 -31.38
CA ALA A 44 26.14 -21.35 -31.58
C ALA A 44 25.29 -22.63 -31.51
N ALA A 45 25.45 -23.43 -32.58
CA ALA A 45 25.41 -24.88 -32.61
C ALA A 45 24.06 -25.61 -32.41
N ARG A 46 23.32 -25.60 -33.52
CA ARG A 46 22.50 -26.69 -34.05
C ARG A 46 23.13 -28.07 -33.82
N THR A 47 22.44 -28.96 -33.11
CA THR A 47 22.54 -30.42 -33.24
C THR A 47 21.17 -31.05 -32.97
N ASP A 48 20.58 -31.60 -34.02
CA ASP A 48 19.50 -32.61 -34.01
C ASP A 48 20.04 -33.90 -33.34
N PRO A 49 19.23 -34.78 -32.69
CA PRO A 49 18.16 -35.51 -33.40
C PRO A 49 16.90 -35.96 -32.62
N ALA A 50 15.88 -36.26 -33.44
CA ALA A 50 14.96 -37.41 -33.41
C ALA A 50 13.88 -37.58 -32.31
N THR A 51 12.63 -37.43 -32.77
CA THR A 51 11.54 -38.44 -32.76
C THR A 51 11.02 -38.98 -31.42
N ALA A 52 9.80 -38.54 -31.04
CA ALA A 52 8.66 -39.38 -30.60
C ALA A 52 7.43 -38.48 -30.36
N GLU A 53 6.46 -38.53 -31.26
CA GLU A 53 5.09 -39.03 -31.02
C GLU A 53 4.23 -38.27 -30.00
N ALA A 54 3.29 -37.50 -30.55
CA ALA A 54 2.04 -37.10 -29.91
C ALA A 54 1.13 -38.34 -29.67
N PRO A 55 0.12 -38.23 -28.81
CA PRO A 55 -1.16 -37.85 -29.39
C PRO A 55 -2.03 -36.89 -28.56
N ALA A 56 -2.96 -36.32 -29.30
CA ALA A 56 -4.06 -35.43 -28.94
C ALA A 56 -5.00 -35.98 -27.86
N GLY A 57 -5.68 -35.06 -27.17
CA GLY A 57 -6.81 -35.40 -26.30
C GLY A 57 -7.33 -34.23 -25.47
N ALA A 58 -7.85 -33.18 -26.12
CA ALA A 58 -8.61 -32.14 -25.44
C ALA A 58 -9.96 -32.69 -24.95
N THR A 59 -10.30 -32.51 -23.67
CA THR A 59 -11.69 -32.28 -23.23
C THR A 59 -11.68 -31.60 -21.85
N VAL A 60 -11.87 -30.29 -21.82
CA VAL A 60 -12.27 -29.56 -20.61
C VAL A 60 -13.78 -29.79 -20.43
N ARG A 61 -14.17 -30.58 -19.41
CA ARG A 61 -15.56 -30.67 -18.97
C ARG A 61 -15.81 -29.68 -17.85
N SER A 62 -16.55 -28.63 -18.18
CA SER A 62 -17.29 -27.82 -17.24
C SER A 62 -18.54 -28.60 -16.80
N SER A 63 -18.69 -28.85 -15.49
CA SER A 63 -19.94 -29.35 -14.90
C SER A 63 -20.48 -28.32 -13.93
N ALA A 64 -21.56 -27.67 -14.35
CA ALA A 64 -22.48 -26.94 -13.50
C ALA A 64 -23.49 -27.90 -12.83
N ALA A 65 -24.11 -27.40 -11.76
CA ALA A 65 -25.36 -27.84 -11.11
C ALA A 65 -25.27 -28.86 -9.94
N ALA A 66 -25.55 -28.33 -8.74
CA ALA A 66 -26.49 -28.86 -7.74
C ALA A 66 -26.57 -27.80 -6.62
N GLU A 67 -27.56 -26.91 -6.60
CA GLU A 67 -28.86 -27.09 -5.94
C GLU A 67 -28.75 -27.85 -4.61
N GLY A 68 -28.53 -27.09 -3.53
CA GLY A 68 -28.60 -27.54 -2.15
C GLY A 68 -29.58 -26.67 -1.38
N THR A 69 -30.76 -27.22 -1.17
CA THR A 69 -31.95 -26.66 -0.55
C THR A 69 -31.73 -26.11 0.85
N ALA A 70 -32.23 -24.89 1.06
CA ALA A 70 -32.42 -24.30 2.38
C ALA A 70 -33.44 -25.10 3.18
N GLN A 71 -33.10 -25.49 4.41
CA GLN A 71 -34.05 -26.02 5.38
C GLN A 71 -34.03 -25.15 6.64
N ALA A 72 -34.94 -24.18 6.66
CA ALA A 72 -35.28 -23.40 7.83
C ALA A 72 -36.14 -24.25 8.77
N ARG A 73 -35.68 -24.44 10.02
CA ARG A 73 -36.53 -24.88 11.13
C ARG A 73 -36.94 -23.65 11.93
N GLY A 74 -38.21 -23.31 11.84
CA GLY A 74 -38.88 -22.44 12.79
C GLY A 74 -39.20 -23.19 14.08
N MET A 75 -38.98 -22.53 15.21
CA MET A 75 -39.72 -22.78 16.44
C MET A 75 -40.21 -21.43 16.96
N ALA A 76 -41.50 -21.40 17.22
CA ALA A 76 -42.28 -20.27 17.68
C ALA A 76 -42.39 -20.26 19.21
N ALA A 77 -42.96 -19.15 19.67
CA ALA A 77 -43.70 -18.93 20.91
C ALA A 77 -42.90 -18.52 22.16
N GLY A 78 -43.21 -17.30 22.59
CA GLY A 78 -42.88 -16.70 23.87
C GLY A 78 -43.75 -15.46 24.06
N ASP A 79 -45.01 -15.70 24.43
CA ASP A 79 -46.01 -14.72 24.84
C ASP A 79 -45.54 -13.97 26.11
N GLY A 80 -45.75 -12.66 26.17
CA GLY A 80 -45.37 -11.83 27.32
C GLY A 80 -45.95 -10.42 27.23
N LYS A 81 -47.17 -10.27 27.77
CA LYS A 81 -47.88 -8.99 27.99
C LYS A 81 -47.44 -8.30 29.30
N GLN A 82 -47.77 -7.00 29.36
CA GLN A 82 -47.80 -6.02 30.48
C GLN A 82 -46.56 -5.12 30.55
N GLY A 83 -46.66 -3.83 30.22
CA GLY A 83 -47.31 -2.73 30.98
C GLY A 83 -46.20 -1.66 31.12
N ASP A 84 -46.35 -0.35 31.15
CA ASP A 84 -47.49 0.55 31.26
C ASP A 84 -47.12 1.88 30.59
N SER A 85 -48.16 2.65 30.36
CA SER A 85 -48.23 4.00 29.81
C SER A 85 -47.54 5.07 30.67
N GLU A 86 -46.47 5.68 30.15
CA GLU A 86 -46.03 7.04 30.52
C GLU A 86 -45.11 7.58 29.40
N GLY A 87 -45.66 8.38 28.49
CA GLY A 87 -44.86 8.95 27.39
C GLY A 87 -45.65 9.65 26.28
N ALA A 88 -46.98 9.50 26.25
CA ALA A 88 -47.84 10.08 25.23
C ALA A 88 -47.87 11.61 25.20
N ALA A 89 -47.42 12.31 26.25
CA ALA A 89 -47.42 13.78 26.30
C ALA A 89 -46.10 14.44 25.82
N ARG A 90 -45.07 13.68 25.47
CA ARG A 90 -43.79 14.22 24.92
C ARG A 90 -43.64 13.99 23.41
N ALA A 91 -44.53 13.21 22.80
CA ALA A 91 -44.54 12.92 21.38
C ALA A 91 -45.17 14.02 20.52
N GLU A 92 -46.03 14.87 21.08
CA GLU A 92 -46.78 15.87 20.31
C GLU A 92 -45.99 17.19 20.11
N ALA A 93 -45.04 17.51 20.99
CA ALA A 93 -44.15 18.67 20.83
C ALA A 93 -42.92 18.40 19.92
N ALA A 94 -42.62 17.13 19.62
CA ALA A 94 -41.60 16.75 18.64
C ALA A 94 -42.15 16.66 17.20
N ALA A 95 -43.48 16.65 17.04
CA ALA A 95 -44.16 16.56 15.75
C ALA A 95 -44.20 17.91 14.98
N ALA A 96 -43.89 19.04 15.63
CA ALA A 96 -43.98 20.37 15.04
C ALA A 96 -42.63 20.97 14.55
N SER A 97 -41.53 20.19 14.53
CA SER A 97 -40.20 20.66 14.09
C SER A 97 -39.56 19.83 12.97
N VAL A 98 -40.35 19.03 12.26
CA VAL A 98 -39.90 18.26 11.08
C VAL A 98 -40.58 18.73 9.78
N GLU A 99 -40.96 20.01 9.72
CA GLU A 99 -41.53 20.62 8.51
C GLU A 99 -40.51 21.38 7.67
N HIS A 100 -39.24 20.95 7.60
CA HIS A 100 -38.31 21.39 6.55
C HIS A 100 -37.51 20.20 5.99
N ALA A 101 -38.15 19.02 5.91
CA ALA A 101 -37.67 17.91 5.11
C ALA A 101 -37.86 18.27 3.63
N GLY A 102 -36.86 18.98 3.10
CA GLY A 102 -36.73 19.31 1.69
C GLY A 102 -37.06 18.10 0.83
N ASN A 103 -37.98 18.33 -0.09
CA ASN A 103 -38.54 17.42 -1.08
C ASN A 103 -37.44 16.75 -1.92
N TRP A 104 -36.80 15.71 -1.36
CA TRP A 104 -35.96 14.77 -2.10
C TRP A 104 -36.87 13.89 -2.93
N ARG A 105 -37.37 14.47 -4.03
CA ARG A 105 -38.05 13.74 -5.08
C ARG A 105 -37.18 12.53 -5.42
N HIS A 106 -37.73 11.33 -5.20
CA HIS A 106 -37.22 10.10 -5.76
C HIS A 106 -37.07 10.30 -7.27
N ARG A 107 -35.89 10.74 -7.71
CA ARG A 107 -35.51 10.70 -9.12
C ARG A 107 -35.50 9.21 -9.44
N ARG A 108 -36.59 8.75 -10.07
CA ARG A 108 -36.65 7.44 -10.69
C ARG A 108 -35.36 7.30 -11.47
N HIS A 109 -34.45 6.46 -10.98
CA HIS A 109 -33.19 6.21 -11.64
C HIS A 109 -33.56 5.82 -13.07
N ARG A 110 -33.23 6.69 -14.04
CA ARG A 110 -33.25 6.30 -15.44
C ARG A 110 -32.41 5.04 -15.47
N ARG A 111 -33.05 3.91 -15.81
CA ARG A 111 -32.37 2.63 -15.97
C ARG A 111 -31.15 2.93 -16.81
N LEU A 112 -29.96 2.92 -16.21
CA LEU A 112 -28.73 3.01 -16.96
C LEU A 112 -28.85 1.89 -18.00
N SER A 113 -28.82 2.26 -19.28
CA SER A 113 -28.82 1.30 -20.37
C SER A 113 -27.81 0.25 -19.98
N ARG A 114 -28.23 -1.03 -19.90
CA ARG A 114 -27.31 -2.14 -19.67
C ARG A 114 -26.14 -1.90 -20.61
N LEU A 115 -24.94 -1.73 -20.06
CA LEU A 115 -23.71 -1.67 -20.84
C LEU A 115 -23.77 -2.88 -21.75
N ARG A 116 -24.14 -2.65 -23.01
CA ARG A 116 -23.96 -3.64 -24.06
C ARG A 116 -22.47 -3.57 -24.31
N VAL A 117 -21.70 -4.24 -23.46
CA VAL A 117 -20.36 -4.63 -23.82
C VAL A 117 -20.58 -5.48 -25.05
N GLY A 118 -20.33 -4.88 -26.22
CA GLY A 118 -20.33 -5.62 -27.46
C GLY A 118 -19.38 -6.78 -27.27
N TRP A 119 -19.78 -7.96 -27.74
CA TRP A 119 -18.81 -9.03 -27.90
C TRP A 119 -17.89 -8.55 -29.03
N HIS A 120 -16.71 -8.09 -28.66
CA HIS A 120 -15.69 -7.72 -29.60
C HIS A 120 -14.90 -9.00 -29.89
N ASP A 121 -15.18 -9.63 -31.02
CA ASP A 121 -14.29 -10.66 -31.54
C ASP A 121 -13.00 -9.98 -32.01
N VAL A 122 -11.88 -10.43 -31.46
CA VAL A 122 -10.53 -9.96 -31.81
C VAL A 122 -9.81 -11.16 -32.38
N THR A 123 -9.23 -11.04 -33.59
CA THR A 123 -8.46 -12.14 -34.16
C THR A 123 -7.17 -12.35 -33.35
N PRO A 124 -6.58 -13.56 -33.32
CA PRO A 124 -5.31 -13.80 -32.64
C PRO A 124 -4.19 -12.85 -33.07
N GLU A 125 -4.15 -12.45 -34.33
CA GLU A 125 -3.18 -11.48 -34.86
C GLU A 125 -3.41 -10.07 -34.27
N GLN A 126 -4.66 -9.64 -34.15
CA GLN A 126 -5.02 -8.36 -33.53
C GLN A 126 -4.77 -8.37 -32.02
N LEU A 127 -4.98 -9.52 -31.36
CA LEU A 127 -4.63 -9.70 -29.96
C LEU A 127 -3.11 -9.66 -29.77
N GLY A 128 -2.34 -10.22 -30.72
CA GLY A 128 -0.88 -10.16 -30.74
C GLY A 128 -0.32 -8.75 -30.96
N GLN A 129 -1.11 -7.83 -31.54
CA GLN A 129 -0.78 -6.42 -31.64
C GLN A 129 -1.08 -5.62 -30.36
N LEU A 130 -1.79 -6.22 -29.40
CA LEU A 130 -2.14 -5.57 -28.15
C LEU A 130 -0.89 -5.48 -27.25
N GLN A 131 -0.15 -4.39 -27.36
CA GLN A 131 0.94 -4.09 -26.44
C GLN A 131 0.37 -3.50 -25.16
N LEU A 132 0.07 -4.36 -24.19
CA LEU A 132 -0.16 -3.93 -22.83
C LEU A 132 1.18 -3.51 -22.23
N SER A 133 1.35 -2.21 -21.98
CA SER A 133 2.50 -1.73 -21.24
C SER A 133 2.43 -2.27 -19.82
N THR A 134 3.28 -3.26 -19.52
CA THR A 134 3.38 -3.89 -18.18
C THR A 134 3.76 -2.87 -17.10
N ALA A 135 4.30 -1.71 -17.47
CA ALA A 135 4.55 -0.59 -16.55
C ALA A 135 3.28 -0.09 -15.83
N TRP A 136 2.09 -0.43 -16.34
CA TRP A 136 0.79 -0.09 -15.78
C TRP A 136 0.10 -1.29 -15.12
N CYS A 137 0.66 -2.49 -15.28
CA CYS A 137 0.10 -3.72 -14.78
C CYS A 137 0.73 -4.04 -13.42
N GLY A 138 -0.04 -3.88 -12.35
CA GLY A 138 0.39 -4.21 -11.01
C GLY A 138 -0.18 -3.28 -9.96
N PHE A 139 0.14 -3.57 -8.71
CA PHE A 139 -0.20 -2.72 -7.60
C PHE A 139 0.85 -1.62 -7.47
N ARG A 140 0.40 -0.36 -7.49
CA ARG A 140 1.28 0.81 -7.51
C ARG A 140 1.53 1.35 -6.10
N PHE A 141 2.81 1.43 -5.73
CA PHE A 141 3.27 2.03 -4.49
C PHE A 141 3.54 3.53 -4.62
N GLY A 142 3.97 3.99 -5.79
CA GLY A 142 4.33 5.39 -5.98
C GLY A 142 5.04 5.66 -7.30
N ARG A 143 5.99 6.60 -7.27
CA ARG A 143 6.96 6.88 -8.35
C ARG A 143 8.38 6.90 -7.82
N ASP A 144 9.34 6.49 -8.65
CA ASP A 144 10.76 6.66 -8.36
C ASP A 144 11.23 8.09 -8.71
N GLN A 145 12.53 8.33 -8.55
CA GLN A 145 13.18 9.61 -8.83
C GLN A 145 13.13 10.03 -10.31
N ARG A 146 12.87 9.08 -11.22
CA ARG A 146 12.72 9.32 -12.66
C ARG A 146 11.24 9.54 -13.04
N GLY A 147 10.34 9.52 -12.07
CA GLY A 147 8.89 9.58 -12.28
C GLY A 147 8.29 8.26 -12.78
N ALA A 148 9.07 7.18 -12.86
CA ALA A 148 8.59 5.88 -13.28
C ALA A 148 7.77 5.23 -12.15
N PRO A 149 6.67 4.51 -12.45
CA PRO A 149 5.85 3.91 -11.42
C PRO A 149 6.59 2.77 -10.72
N VAL A 150 6.56 2.76 -9.38
CA VAL A 150 7.06 1.63 -8.58
C VAL A 150 5.90 0.68 -8.33
N VAL A 151 5.95 -0.49 -8.96
CA VAL A 151 4.87 -1.48 -8.99
C VAL A 151 5.36 -2.85 -8.52
N ALA A 152 4.47 -3.62 -7.89
CA ALA A 152 4.67 -5.06 -7.65
C ALA A 152 3.36 -5.83 -7.88
N SER A 153 3.47 -7.13 -8.12
CA SER A 153 2.30 -8.00 -8.09
C SER A 153 1.94 -8.30 -6.64
N LEU A 154 0.81 -7.79 -6.15
CA LEU A 154 0.30 -8.15 -4.83
C LEU A 154 -0.64 -9.34 -4.88
N PHE A 155 -1.49 -9.41 -5.91
CA PHE A 155 -2.51 -10.43 -6.03
C PHE A 155 -2.12 -11.40 -7.14
N ALA A 156 -1.68 -12.59 -6.75
CA ALA A 156 -1.27 -13.66 -7.64
C ALA A 156 -1.76 -15.01 -7.10
N GLU A 157 -1.52 -16.09 -7.85
CA GLU A 157 -1.80 -17.44 -7.37
C GLU A 157 -1.02 -17.79 -6.11
N GLU A 158 0.23 -17.32 -6.01
CA GLU A 158 1.02 -17.40 -4.79
C GLU A 158 0.74 -16.19 -3.88
N PRO A 159 0.44 -16.41 -2.58
CA PRO A 159 0.25 -15.32 -1.63
C PRO A 159 1.48 -14.44 -1.49
N VAL A 160 1.26 -13.13 -1.40
CA VAL A 160 2.34 -12.14 -1.23
C VAL A 160 2.24 -11.51 0.16
N THR A 161 3.36 -11.46 0.87
CA THR A 161 3.51 -10.79 2.16
C THR A 161 4.16 -9.42 1.98
N VAL A 162 3.37 -8.37 2.26
CA VAL A 162 3.81 -6.99 2.32
C VAL A 162 4.06 -6.60 3.77
N VAL A 163 5.20 -5.98 4.06
CA VAL A 163 5.49 -5.43 5.37
C VAL A 163 5.73 -3.94 5.25
N VAL A 164 4.99 -3.16 6.03
CA VAL A 164 5.08 -1.70 6.05
C VAL A 164 5.64 -1.30 7.41
N PHE A 165 6.87 -0.81 7.44
CA PHE A 165 7.40 -0.12 8.60
C PHE A 165 7.20 1.38 8.46
N GLY A 166 6.45 1.94 9.39
CA GLY A 166 6.11 3.35 9.37
C GLY A 166 4.71 3.59 9.87
N GLU A 167 4.22 4.78 9.59
CA GLU A 167 2.91 5.22 10.07
C GLU A 167 1.76 4.38 9.48
N LEU A 168 0.72 4.20 10.29
CA LEU A 168 -0.50 3.49 9.90
C LEU A 168 -1.15 4.08 8.63
N VAL A 169 -0.95 5.38 8.40
CA VAL A 169 -1.47 6.09 7.23
C VAL A 169 -0.97 5.47 5.91
N VAL A 170 0.28 5.00 5.86
CA VAL A 170 0.85 4.34 4.68
C VAL A 170 0.13 3.01 4.45
N SER A 171 -0.07 2.21 5.49
CA SER A 171 -0.79 0.94 5.40
C SER A 171 -2.23 1.13 4.92
N GLN A 172 -2.89 2.20 5.37
CA GLN A 172 -4.24 2.54 4.95
C GLN A 172 -4.32 3.09 3.53
N LEU A 173 -3.31 3.84 3.09
CA LEU A 173 -3.17 4.26 1.70
C LEU A 173 -3.05 3.02 0.79
N LEU A 174 -2.20 2.05 1.15
CA LEU A 174 -2.05 0.82 0.38
C LEU A 174 -3.35 0.00 0.38
N ALA A 175 -4.05 -0.08 1.53
CA ALA A 175 -5.37 -0.70 1.59
C ALA A 175 -6.41 0.02 0.71
N LEU A 176 -6.43 1.35 0.69
CA LEU A 176 -7.31 2.11 -0.22
C LEU A 176 -6.97 1.80 -1.67
N ARG A 177 -5.69 1.76 -2.04
CA ARG A 177 -5.26 1.41 -3.39
C ARG A 177 -5.66 -0.01 -3.77
N ALA A 178 -5.61 -0.95 -2.84
CA ALA A 178 -6.09 -2.31 -3.05
C ALA A 178 -7.60 -2.31 -3.36
N LEU A 179 -8.40 -1.57 -2.60
CA LEU A 179 -9.83 -1.41 -2.87
C LEU A 179 -10.09 -0.84 -4.28
N ARG A 180 -9.27 0.13 -4.73
CA ARG A 180 -9.36 0.70 -6.09
C ARG A 180 -9.04 -0.32 -7.19
N THR A 181 -8.19 -1.31 -6.91
CA THR A 181 -7.92 -2.43 -7.82
C THR A 181 -9.00 -3.51 -7.80
N GLY A 182 -10.07 -3.34 -7.00
CA GLY A 182 -11.16 -4.30 -6.89
C GLY A 182 -11.00 -5.33 -5.77
N ALA A 183 -9.91 -5.25 -4.99
CA ALA A 183 -9.72 -6.13 -3.85
C ALA A 183 -10.75 -5.87 -2.75
N ARG A 184 -10.96 -6.89 -1.91
CA ARG A 184 -11.59 -6.75 -0.59
C ARG A 184 -10.51 -6.64 0.45
N VAL A 185 -10.73 -5.80 1.46
CA VAL A 185 -9.77 -5.59 2.54
C VAL A 185 -10.36 -6.14 3.84
N VAL A 186 -9.59 -6.98 4.53
CA VAL A 186 -9.90 -7.44 5.89
C VAL A 186 -8.83 -6.86 6.81
N ALA A 187 -9.18 -5.88 7.62
CA ALA A 187 -8.24 -5.26 8.55
C ALA A 187 -8.49 -5.76 9.98
N PHE A 188 -7.59 -6.62 10.44
CA PHE A 188 -7.55 -7.15 11.79
C PHE A 188 -6.88 -6.12 12.69
N SER A 189 -7.69 -5.40 13.47
CA SER A 189 -7.15 -4.40 14.40
C SER A 189 -7.95 -4.30 15.68
N SER A 190 -7.24 -4.08 16.78
CA SER A 190 -7.83 -3.72 18.08
C SER A 190 -8.50 -2.34 18.03
N ASP A 191 -7.96 -1.41 17.24
CA ASP A 191 -8.54 -0.09 16.98
C ASP A 191 -9.08 0.01 15.55
N ILE A 192 -10.41 -0.08 15.43
CA ILE A 192 -11.11 0.03 14.16
C ILE A 192 -11.30 1.47 13.69
N GLY A 193 -11.14 2.47 14.56
CA GLY A 193 -11.40 3.89 14.27
C GLY A 193 -10.67 4.40 13.03
N PRO A 194 -9.32 4.29 12.99
CA PRO A 194 -8.52 4.71 11.86
C PRO A 194 -8.88 4.01 10.54
N TRP A 195 -9.42 2.79 10.57
CA TRP A 195 -9.76 2.00 9.38
C TRP A 195 -11.12 2.35 8.78
N ARG A 196 -12.05 2.93 9.57
CA ARG A 196 -13.38 3.33 9.07
C ARG A 196 -13.32 4.33 7.92
N ARG A 197 -12.29 5.16 7.85
CA ARG A 197 -12.11 6.15 6.77
C ARG A 197 -11.97 5.53 5.39
N LEU A 198 -11.67 4.22 5.29
CA LEU A 198 -11.70 3.53 4.00
C LEU A 198 -13.12 3.51 3.39
N GLY A 199 -14.17 3.45 4.22
CA GLY A 199 -15.54 3.82 3.84
C GLY A 199 -16.18 3.01 2.71
N THR A 200 -15.79 1.74 2.51
CA THR A 200 -16.36 0.90 1.45
C THR A 200 -17.01 -0.37 1.98
N GLU A 201 -18.05 -0.85 1.30
CA GLU A 201 -18.68 -2.17 1.52
C GLU A 201 -17.72 -3.36 1.35
N ARG A 202 -16.51 -3.10 0.85
CA ARG A 202 -15.46 -4.11 0.61
C ARG A 202 -14.42 -4.16 1.73
N VAL A 203 -14.66 -3.46 2.85
CA VAL A 203 -13.80 -3.46 4.04
C VAL A 203 -14.50 -4.21 5.17
N ILE A 204 -13.82 -5.23 5.70
CA ILE A 204 -14.26 -5.98 6.88
C ILE A 204 -13.30 -5.67 8.02
N LEU A 205 -13.83 -5.31 9.19
CA LEU A 205 -13.05 -4.92 10.37
C LEU A 205 -13.27 -5.91 11.52
N PRO A 206 -12.75 -7.14 11.41
CA PRO A 206 -12.82 -8.11 12.49
C PRO A 206 -11.88 -7.73 13.65
N LYS A 207 -12.14 -8.31 14.83
CA LYS A 207 -11.17 -8.31 15.93
C LYS A 207 -9.90 -9.09 15.53
N PRO A 208 -8.73 -8.76 16.11
CA PRO A 208 -7.52 -9.56 15.91
C PRO A 208 -7.77 -11.03 16.24
N GLY A 209 -7.28 -11.94 15.39
CA GLY A 209 -7.42 -13.39 15.54
C GLY A 209 -8.79 -13.98 15.19
N ALA A 210 -9.77 -13.18 14.75
CA ALA A 210 -11.03 -13.73 14.26
C ALA A 210 -10.80 -14.52 12.96
N ASP A 211 -11.55 -15.60 12.79
CA ASP A 211 -11.59 -16.33 11.52
C ASP A 211 -12.57 -15.64 10.57
N VAL A 212 -12.09 -15.26 9.39
CA VAL A 212 -12.87 -14.59 8.35
C VAL A 212 -12.69 -15.35 7.05
N ALA A 213 -13.65 -16.20 6.74
CA ALA A 213 -13.67 -16.96 5.49
C ALA A 213 -14.11 -16.06 4.32
N LEU A 214 -13.15 -15.69 3.46
CA LEU A 214 -13.43 -15.07 2.17
C LEU A 214 -12.83 -15.90 1.04
N THR A 215 -13.65 -16.23 0.05
CA THR A 215 -13.18 -16.85 -1.19
C THR A 215 -12.46 -15.83 -2.06
N ALA A 216 -11.13 -15.87 -2.13
CA ALA A 216 -10.35 -15.01 -3.03
C ALA A 216 -10.29 -15.57 -4.46
N SER A 217 -10.20 -14.68 -5.45
CA SER A 217 -10.03 -15.02 -6.86
C SER A 217 -9.34 -13.88 -7.61
N ALA A 218 -8.91 -14.12 -8.85
CA ALA A 218 -8.35 -13.07 -9.71
C ALA A 218 -9.27 -11.85 -9.90
N SER A 219 -10.59 -12.07 -9.92
CA SER A 219 -11.59 -11.01 -10.10
C SER A 219 -12.04 -10.35 -8.79
N ALA A 220 -11.75 -10.98 -7.65
CA ALA A 220 -12.11 -10.47 -6.33
C ALA A 220 -11.02 -10.83 -5.29
N PRO A 221 -9.80 -10.30 -5.45
CA PRO A 221 -8.69 -10.65 -4.58
C PRO A 221 -8.92 -10.12 -3.15
N VAL A 222 -8.15 -10.64 -2.19
CA VAL A 222 -8.29 -10.28 -0.78
C VAL A 222 -6.95 -9.76 -0.24
N LEU A 223 -6.99 -8.61 0.44
CA LEU A 223 -5.88 -8.09 1.22
C LEU A 223 -6.20 -8.23 2.71
N ARG A 224 -5.42 -9.03 3.43
CA ARG A 224 -5.52 -9.19 4.89
C ARG A 224 -4.50 -8.28 5.56
N VAL A 225 -4.96 -7.30 6.31
CA VAL A 225 -4.12 -6.32 7.00
C VAL A 225 -4.06 -6.64 8.48
N HIS A 226 -2.85 -6.76 9.03
CA HIS A 226 -2.59 -7.04 10.42
C HIS A 226 -1.68 -5.97 11.01
N LYS A 227 -2.01 -5.47 12.19
CA LYS A 227 -1.10 -4.60 12.96
C LYS A 227 -0.18 -5.48 13.81
N ALA A 228 1.13 -5.30 13.71
CA ALA A 228 2.10 -6.13 14.43
C ALA A 228 1.92 -6.08 15.96
N SER A 229 1.45 -4.95 16.51
CA SER A 229 1.18 -4.80 17.94
C SER A 229 0.01 -5.65 18.45
N ASP A 230 -0.89 -6.07 17.57
CA ASP A 230 -2.08 -6.85 17.93
C ASP A 230 -1.79 -8.36 18.02
N GLY A 231 -0.52 -8.76 17.91
CA GLY A 231 -0.04 -10.13 18.00
C GLY A 231 0.07 -10.85 16.65
N PRO A 232 0.71 -12.02 16.61
CA PRO A 232 1.00 -12.69 15.35
C PRO A 232 -0.24 -13.36 14.76
N ALA A 233 -0.66 -12.90 13.58
CA ALA A 233 -1.49 -13.65 12.63
C ALA A 233 -0.64 -14.14 11.44
N VAL A 234 0.59 -14.56 11.73
CA VAL A 234 1.65 -14.76 10.73
C VAL A 234 1.75 -16.21 10.27
N SER A 235 1.29 -17.16 11.10
CA SER A 235 1.40 -18.60 10.82
C SER A 235 0.30 -19.17 9.91
N GLU A 236 -0.66 -18.35 9.45
CA GLU A 236 -1.75 -18.83 8.60
C GLU A 236 -1.25 -19.00 7.15
N SER A 237 -1.41 -20.19 6.58
CA SER A 237 -1.26 -20.40 5.14
C SER A 237 -2.38 -19.68 4.41
N LEU A 238 -2.04 -18.76 3.53
CA LEU A 238 -3.04 -17.98 2.79
C LEU A 238 -3.46 -18.71 1.50
N PRO A 239 -4.73 -18.62 1.09
CA PRO A 239 -5.17 -19.16 -0.18
C PRO A 239 -4.70 -18.29 -1.35
N ALA A 240 -4.73 -18.85 -2.56
CA ALA A 240 -4.43 -18.12 -3.79
C ALA A 240 -5.21 -16.80 -3.88
N TRP A 241 -4.62 -15.79 -4.51
CA TRP A 241 -5.19 -14.44 -4.66
C TRP A 241 -5.45 -13.68 -3.35
N THR A 242 -4.80 -14.12 -2.26
CA THR A 242 -4.83 -13.44 -0.97
C THR A 242 -3.44 -12.94 -0.61
N SER A 243 -3.34 -11.66 -0.28
CA SER A 243 -2.08 -11.04 0.17
C SER A 243 -2.18 -10.66 1.64
N ARG A 244 -1.04 -10.70 2.33
CA ARG A 244 -0.90 -10.19 3.69
C ARG A 244 -0.25 -8.82 3.66
N LEU A 245 -0.74 -7.90 4.49
CA LEU A 245 -0.04 -6.67 4.83
C LEU A 245 0.17 -6.63 6.34
N ILE A 246 1.42 -6.51 6.77
CA ILE A 246 1.79 -6.35 8.18
C ILE A 246 2.20 -4.90 8.40
N ALA A 247 1.41 -4.16 9.19
CA ALA A 247 1.69 -2.79 9.58
C ALA A 247 2.51 -2.75 10.86
N VAL A 248 3.71 -2.17 10.79
CA VAL A 248 4.67 -2.04 11.89
C VAL A 248 4.88 -0.55 12.19
N GLU A 249 4.16 -0.02 13.17
CA GLU A 249 4.26 1.40 13.57
C GLU A 249 5.52 1.70 14.38
N ASN A 250 5.92 0.77 15.27
CA ASN A 250 7.10 0.93 16.10
C ASN A 250 8.17 -0.06 15.67
N HIS A 251 9.34 0.45 15.29
CA HIS A 251 10.50 -0.37 15.03
C HIS A 251 10.98 -0.99 16.33
N SER A 252 11.02 -2.32 16.35
CA SER A 252 11.60 -3.12 17.41
C SER A 252 12.47 -4.19 16.76
N PRO A 253 13.59 -4.61 17.36
CA PRO A 253 14.39 -5.72 16.86
C PRO A 253 13.56 -6.99 16.62
N ALA A 254 12.48 -7.21 17.40
CA ALA A 254 11.56 -8.33 17.21
C ALA A 254 10.85 -8.31 15.85
N HIS A 255 10.67 -7.13 15.24
CA HIS A 255 9.99 -6.98 13.95
C HIS A 255 10.93 -7.19 12.75
N LEU A 256 12.26 -7.30 12.96
CA LEU A 256 13.21 -7.54 11.87
C LEU A 256 12.95 -8.86 11.13
N ALA A 257 12.37 -9.86 11.82
CA ALA A 257 11.94 -11.11 11.18
C ALA A 257 10.93 -10.85 10.04
N PHE A 258 9.93 -10.00 10.28
CA PHE A 258 8.97 -9.62 9.23
C PHE A 258 9.66 -8.97 8.04
N ALA A 259 10.66 -8.12 8.27
CA ALA A 259 11.38 -7.46 7.18
C ALA A 259 12.18 -8.44 6.31
N ARG A 260 12.72 -9.51 6.91
CA ARG A 260 13.46 -10.55 6.19
C ARG A 260 12.53 -11.41 5.33
N ASP A 261 11.38 -11.77 5.88
CA ASP A 261 10.42 -12.69 5.24
C ASP A 261 9.44 -11.98 4.28
N ALA A 262 9.54 -10.64 4.14
CA ALA A 262 8.66 -9.87 3.28
C ALA A 262 8.97 -10.05 1.79
N ASP A 263 7.97 -10.35 0.97
CA ASP A 263 8.09 -10.29 -0.49
C ASP A 263 8.19 -8.83 -0.97
N VAL A 264 7.42 -7.96 -0.32
CA VAL A 264 7.47 -6.51 -0.52
C VAL A 264 7.67 -5.82 0.82
N LEU A 265 8.70 -5.00 0.92
CA LEU A 265 9.04 -4.24 2.11
C LEU A 265 8.93 -2.74 1.83
N CYS A 266 8.06 -2.06 2.57
CA CYS A 266 7.90 -0.61 2.53
C CYS A 266 8.45 -0.01 3.83
N LEU A 267 9.33 0.97 3.71
CA LEU A 267 10.01 1.60 4.85
C LEU A 267 9.91 3.12 4.75
N SER A 268 9.23 3.74 5.71
CA SER A 268 9.22 5.20 5.84
C SER A 268 10.52 5.71 6.50
N ARG A 269 10.61 7.03 6.67
CA ARG A 269 11.65 7.67 7.48
C ARG A 269 11.81 6.95 8.83
N THR A 270 13.04 6.60 9.19
CA THR A 270 13.37 5.98 10.48
C THR A 270 14.71 6.46 11.01
N SER A 271 15.04 6.11 12.27
CA SER A 271 16.29 6.55 12.89
C SER A 271 17.53 5.91 12.23
N PRO A 272 18.70 6.57 12.27
CA PRO A 272 19.95 6.01 11.75
C PRO A 272 20.33 4.66 12.37
N GLY A 273 19.99 4.44 13.65
CA GLY A 273 20.24 3.17 14.33
C GLY A 273 19.48 2.01 13.69
N VAL A 274 18.17 2.19 13.49
CA VAL A 274 17.30 1.19 12.84
C VAL A 274 17.72 0.95 11.38
N ALA A 275 18.09 2.01 10.66
CA ALA A 275 18.62 1.88 9.30
C ALA A 275 19.91 1.03 9.27
N GLY A 276 20.80 1.23 10.26
CA GLY A 276 22.00 0.43 10.44
C GLY A 276 21.70 -1.04 10.75
N GLU A 277 20.70 -1.31 11.58
CA GLU A 277 20.25 -2.68 11.88
C GLU A 277 19.70 -3.38 10.63
N LEU A 278 18.86 -2.70 9.83
CA LEU A 278 18.33 -3.24 8.58
C LEU A 278 19.44 -3.57 7.57
N ALA A 279 20.45 -2.70 7.46
CA ALA A 279 21.62 -2.95 6.61
C ALA A 279 22.48 -4.11 7.14
N GLY A 280 22.77 -4.14 8.45
CA GLY A 280 23.56 -5.20 9.08
C GLY A 280 22.87 -6.57 9.03
N ALA A 281 21.54 -6.59 9.04
CA ALA A 281 20.73 -7.78 8.88
C ALA A 281 20.58 -8.24 7.42
N GLY A 282 21.14 -7.51 6.44
CA GLY A 282 21.03 -7.82 5.01
C GLY A 282 19.64 -7.60 4.41
N VAL A 283 18.75 -6.89 5.12
CA VAL A 283 17.38 -6.60 4.63
C VAL A 283 17.42 -5.56 3.51
N LEU A 284 18.31 -4.58 3.64
CA LEU A 284 18.60 -3.54 2.65
C LEU A 284 20.08 -3.49 2.33
N SER A 285 20.43 -3.02 1.13
CA SER A 285 21.78 -2.55 0.83
C SER A 285 22.16 -1.37 1.72
N ARG A 286 23.45 -1.24 2.07
CA ARG A 286 23.96 -0.09 2.83
C ARG A 286 23.63 1.26 2.18
N GLU A 287 23.63 1.33 0.85
CA GLU A 287 23.27 2.52 0.09
C GLU A 287 21.81 2.94 0.34
N LEU A 288 20.84 2.06 0.06
CA LEU A 288 19.42 2.32 0.36
C LEU A 288 19.19 2.65 1.84
N ALA A 289 19.83 1.93 2.76
CA ALA A 289 19.67 2.19 4.19
C ALA A 289 20.15 3.60 4.59
N ALA A 290 21.18 4.15 3.94
CA ALA A 290 21.65 5.51 4.20
C ALA A 290 20.62 6.59 3.85
N HIS A 291 19.66 6.30 2.97
CA HIS A 291 18.58 7.23 2.63
C HIS A 291 17.46 7.28 3.67
N LEU A 292 17.24 6.22 4.45
CA LEU A 292 16.12 6.12 5.39
C LEU A 292 15.98 7.32 6.36
N PRO A 293 17.05 7.83 7.00
CA PRO A 293 16.92 8.92 7.95
C PRO A 293 16.57 10.26 7.33
N VAL A 294 16.80 10.42 6.02
CA VAL A 294 16.63 11.68 5.28
C VAL A 294 15.42 11.67 4.35
N LEU A 295 14.59 10.62 4.39
CA LEU A 295 13.35 10.57 3.62
C LEU A 295 12.36 11.64 4.12
N ASP A 296 11.69 12.29 3.18
CA ASP A 296 10.54 13.14 3.49
C ASP A 296 9.30 12.31 3.87
N GLU A 297 8.26 12.96 4.39
CA GLU A 297 7.04 12.31 4.89
C GLU A 297 6.22 11.63 3.78
N ASP A 298 6.34 12.08 2.55
CA ASP A 298 5.70 11.50 1.37
C ASP A 298 6.60 10.50 0.63
N MET A 299 7.77 10.19 1.19
CA MET A 299 8.75 9.26 0.64
C MET A 299 8.87 7.97 1.46
N MET A 300 9.09 6.87 0.77
CA MET A 300 9.43 5.57 1.38
C MET A 300 10.39 4.81 0.50
N ILE A 301 11.13 3.86 1.08
CA ILE A 301 11.82 2.84 0.30
C ILE A 301 10.88 1.67 0.07
N VAL A 302 10.75 1.23 -1.18
CA VAL A 302 10.05 0.02 -1.55
C VAL A 302 11.07 -0.98 -2.06
N ARG A 303 11.19 -2.12 -1.39
CA ARG A 303 12.01 -3.27 -1.81
C ARG A 303 11.11 -4.41 -2.25
N THR A 304 11.39 -4.93 -3.43
CA THR A 304 10.77 -6.12 -4.02
C THR A 304 11.87 -7.11 -4.42
N ALA A 305 11.50 -8.27 -4.94
CA ALA A 305 12.45 -9.21 -5.56
C ALA A 305 13.26 -8.57 -6.72
N ALA A 306 12.72 -7.55 -7.40
CA ALA A 306 13.41 -6.85 -8.49
C ALA A 306 14.46 -5.82 -8.01
N GLY A 307 14.50 -5.52 -6.71
CA GLY A 307 15.38 -4.51 -6.12
C GLY A 307 14.63 -3.52 -5.23
N GLY A 308 15.36 -2.51 -4.75
CA GLY A 308 14.81 -1.46 -3.90
C GLY A 308 14.98 -0.07 -4.51
N ALA A 309 13.97 0.78 -4.33
CA ALA A 309 13.98 2.16 -4.81
C ALA A 309 13.37 3.12 -3.78
N VAL A 310 13.91 4.32 -3.73
CA VAL A 310 13.28 5.47 -3.08
C VAL A 310 12.05 5.85 -3.91
N THR A 311 10.90 5.92 -3.23
CA THR A 311 9.57 6.00 -3.83
C THR A 311 8.78 7.13 -3.20
N TRP A 312 8.33 8.08 -4.01
CA TRP A 312 7.33 9.07 -3.64
C TRP A 312 5.95 8.43 -3.69
N LEU A 313 5.16 8.58 -2.64
CA LEU A 313 3.83 7.99 -2.54
C LEU A 313 2.89 8.49 -3.66
N ASP A 314 3.12 9.69 -4.21
CA ASP A 314 2.34 10.30 -5.31
C ASP A 314 0.84 10.21 -5.03
N PHE A 315 0.41 10.83 -3.93
CA PHE A 315 -1.01 10.82 -3.53
C PHE A 315 -1.90 11.36 -4.65
N THR A 316 -2.99 10.67 -4.95
CA THR A 316 -4.07 11.26 -5.75
C THR A 316 -4.83 12.30 -4.93
N GLU A 317 -5.61 13.17 -5.57
CA GLU A 317 -6.42 14.18 -4.88
C GLU A 317 -7.35 13.57 -3.83
N SER A 318 -8.09 12.52 -4.21
CA SER A 318 -8.94 11.76 -3.29
C SER A 318 -8.18 11.06 -2.15
N GLU A 319 -6.89 10.76 -2.35
CA GLU A 319 -6.06 10.18 -1.29
C GLU A 319 -5.58 11.27 -0.33
N ARG A 320 -5.22 12.46 -0.84
CA ARG A 320 -4.84 13.60 0.00
C ARG A 320 -5.96 14.06 0.91
N GLU A 321 -7.17 14.21 0.40
CA GLU A 321 -8.34 14.60 1.20
C GLU A 321 -8.59 13.68 2.40
N ARG A 322 -8.15 12.42 2.31
CA ARG A 322 -8.41 11.38 3.31
C ARG A 322 -7.22 11.08 4.22
N PHE A 323 -6.00 11.26 3.71
CA PHE A 323 -4.78 10.77 4.32
C PHE A 323 -3.60 11.74 4.30
N ALA A 324 -3.66 12.86 3.56
CA ALA A 324 -2.56 13.81 3.59
C ALA A 324 -2.38 14.33 5.02
N PRO A 325 -1.14 14.42 5.52
CA PRO A 325 -0.87 15.18 6.72
C PRO A 325 -1.24 16.66 6.47
N PRO A 326 -1.69 17.39 7.51
CA PRO A 326 -2.19 18.75 7.39
C PRO A 326 -1.15 19.77 6.86
N ALA A 327 0.12 19.38 6.72
CA ALA A 327 1.20 20.23 6.20
C ALA A 327 1.43 20.11 4.67
N MET A 328 0.73 19.22 3.95
CA MET A 328 0.87 19.09 2.49
C MET A 328 0.02 20.09 1.68
N GLU A 329 -0.53 21.12 2.31
CA GLU A 329 -1.04 22.27 1.58
C GLU A 329 0.13 23.18 1.17
N VAL A 330 0.33 23.26 -0.15
CA VAL A 330 1.12 24.29 -0.86
C VAL A 330 2.63 24.10 -0.90
N SER A 331 3.09 23.45 -1.96
CA SER A 331 3.99 24.13 -2.91
C SER A 331 3.82 23.48 -4.29
N ARG A 332 2.98 24.10 -5.12
CA ARG A 332 2.96 23.88 -6.57
C ARG A 332 3.74 24.99 -7.24
#